data_AF-A0A7J4RN86-F1
#
_entry.id   AF-A0A7J4RN86-F1
#
_cell.length_a   1.000
_cell.length_b   1.000
_cell.length_c   1.000
_cell.angle_alpha   90.00
_cell.angle_beta   90.00
_cell.angle_gamma   90.00
#
_symmetry.space_group_name_H-M   'P 1'
#
loop_
_entity.id
_entity.type
_entity.pdbx_description
1 polymer ?
#
loop_
_entity_poly.entity_id
_entity_poly.type
_entity_poly.pdbx_seq_one_letter_code
_entity_poly.pdbx_strand_id
1 'polypeptide(L)'
;MDPAKTDDDELAKTYGSQIEEQMRIEAQRRISENHDEEELGRLRGLSLIPLIEADHPDSIPALMARLGPVRAALDGHGGGLILSSWEFYDGTGKSLSLVIDLDGACVSCGAAPGTLKGIQDDLLMDEEVERIRFSSSMLEWFDEIQKEFVLKFGGVTFI
;
A
#
# COMPACT_ATOMS: atom_id res chain seq x y z
N MET A 1 16.07 -32.08 -17.74
CA MET A 1 15.81 -31.37 -16.48
C MET A 1 17.04 -31.58 -15.62
N ASP A 2 17.81 -30.53 -15.35
CA ASP A 2 19.00 -30.63 -14.49
C ASP A 2 18.59 -30.59 -13.02
N PRO A 3 18.87 -31.63 -12.22
CA PRO A 3 18.47 -31.71 -10.81
C PRO A 3 19.18 -30.67 -9.92
N ALA A 4 20.33 -30.14 -10.36
CA ALA A 4 21.08 -29.12 -9.62
C ALA A 4 20.43 -27.72 -9.66
N LYS A 5 19.56 -27.45 -10.65
CA LYS A 5 18.85 -26.15 -10.77
C LYS A 5 17.63 -26.05 -9.86
N THR A 6 17.00 -27.19 -9.55
CA THR A 6 15.82 -27.26 -8.70
C THR A 6 16.14 -27.05 -7.23
N ASP A 7 17.27 -27.56 -6.75
CA ASP A 7 17.67 -27.40 -5.34
C ASP A 7 18.03 -25.94 -4.99
N ASP A 8 18.70 -25.22 -5.90
CA ASP A 8 19.07 -23.81 -5.70
C ASP A 8 17.83 -22.89 -5.73
N ASP A 9 16.88 -23.16 -6.64
CA ASP A 9 15.60 -22.45 -6.71
C ASP A 9 14.71 -22.70 -5.48
N GLU A 10 14.69 -23.92 -4.93
CA GLU A 10 13.94 -24.24 -3.71
C GLU A 10 14.57 -23.59 -2.46
N LEU A 11 15.89 -23.56 -2.40
CA LEU A 11 16.63 -22.89 -1.33
C LEU A 11 16.37 -21.37 -1.37
N ALA A 12 16.47 -20.76 -2.54
CA ALA A 12 16.20 -19.33 -2.74
C ALA A 12 14.75 -18.97 -2.34
N LYS A 13 13.77 -19.79 -2.71
CA LYS A 13 12.36 -19.60 -2.29
C LYS A 13 12.19 -19.71 -0.78
N THR A 14 12.83 -20.70 -0.16
CA THR A 14 12.77 -20.89 1.29
C THR A 14 13.35 -19.68 2.02
N TYR A 15 14.54 -19.24 1.63
CA TYR A 15 15.14 -18.03 2.20
C TYR A 15 14.29 -16.79 1.94
N GLY A 16 13.73 -16.64 0.74
CA GLY A 16 12.82 -15.54 0.42
C GLY A 16 11.65 -15.46 1.40
N SER A 17 10.95 -16.58 1.61
CA SER A 17 9.81 -16.64 2.55
C SER A 17 10.21 -16.35 4.00
N GLN A 18 11.39 -16.79 4.44
CA GLN A 18 11.90 -16.49 5.78
C GLN A 18 12.19 -15.00 5.95
N ILE A 19 12.80 -14.37 4.94
CA ILE A 19 13.07 -12.93 4.95
C ILE A 19 11.76 -12.14 4.96
N GLU A 20 10.79 -12.49 4.12
CA GLU A 20 9.47 -11.87 4.10
C GLU A 20 8.78 -11.93 5.47
N GLU A 21 8.81 -13.09 6.12
CA GLU A 21 8.22 -13.25 7.45
C GLU A 21 8.94 -12.41 8.51
N GLN A 22 10.28 -12.37 8.50
CA GLN A 22 11.03 -11.53 9.42
C GLN A 22 10.79 -10.03 9.17
N MET A 23 10.69 -9.61 7.91
CA MET A 23 10.33 -8.23 7.56
C MET A 23 8.93 -7.88 8.07
N ARG A 24 7.97 -8.78 7.93
CA ARG A 24 6.60 -8.61 8.43
C ARG A 24 6.57 -8.45 9.96
N ILE A 25 7.32 -9.28 10.70
CA ILE A 25 7.41 -9.22 12.16
C ILE A 25 8.01 -7.87 12.61
N GLU A 26 9.13 -7.45 12.01
CA GLU A 26 9.76 -6.18 12.38
C GLU A 26 8.88 -4.97 12.01
N ALA A 27 8.20 -5.01 10.86
CA ALA A 27 7.28 -3.95 10.48
C ALA A 27 6.11 -3.85 11.47
N GLN A 28 5.53 -5.00 11.87
CA GLN A 28 4.47 -5.03 12.87
C GLN A 28 4.94 -4.47 14.22
N ARG A 29 6.16 -4.82 14.66
CA ARG A 29 6.76 -4.27 15.89
C ARG A 29 6.87 -2.75 15.83
N ARG A 30 7.36 -2.20 14.71
CA ARG A 30 7.48 -0.74 14.52
C ARG A 30 6.13 -0.03 14.53
N ILE A 31 5.09 -0.66 13.96
CA ILE A 31 3.74 -0.10 13.97
C ILE A 31 3.21 -0.07 15.42
N SER A 32 3.31 -1.17 16.17
CA SER A 32 2.86 -1.23 17.57
C SER A 32 3.63 -0.31 18.51
N GLU A 33 4.89 0.00 18.22
CA GLU A 33 5.71 0.90 19.04
C GLU A 33 5.36 2.39 18.82
N ASN A 34 4.84 2.73 17.64
CA ASN A 34 4.58 4.13 17.25
C ASN A 34 3.09 4.49 17.24
N HIS A 35 2.20 3.51 17.32
CA HIS A 35 0.75 3.71 17.26
C HIS A 35 0.04 2.98 18.38
N ASP A 36 -1.05 3.58 18.87
CA ASP A 36 -1.92 2.95 19.86
C ASP A 36 -2.76 1.83 19.22
N GLU A 37 -2.69 0.62 19.78
CA GLU A 37 -3.41 -0.55 19.28
C GLU A 37 -4.93 -0.38 19.36
N GLU A 38 -5.45 0.30 20.40
CA GLU A 38 -6.88 0.54 20.54
C GLU A 38 -7.38 1.48 19.42
N GLU A 39 -6.61 2.53 19.14
CA GLU A 39 -6.94 3.49 18.08
C GLU A 39 -6.83 2.85 16.69
N LEU A 40 -5.80 2.04 16.43
CA LEU A 40 -5.72 1.28 15.18
C LEU A 40 -6.90 0.31 15.03
N GLY A 41 -7.30 -0.35 16.12
CA GLY A 41 -8.48 -1.20 16.16
C GLY A 41 -9.76 -0.43 15.80
N ARG A 42 -9.95 0.76 16.39
CA ARG A 42 -11.07 1.66 16.07
C ARG A 42 -11.06 2.03 14.59
N LEU A 43 -9.92 2.52 14.07
CA LEU A 43 -9.77 2.98 12.69
C LEU A 43 -10.00 1.88 11.65
N ARG A 44 -9.52 0.65 11.92
CA ARG A 44 -9.79 -0.52 11.06
C ARG A 44 -11.25 -0.93 11.08
N GLY A 45 -11.95 -0.71 12.19
CA GLY A 45 -13.38 -1.00 12.34
C GLY A 45 -14.30 0.03 11.70
N LEU A 46 -13.78 1.17 11.23
CA LEU A 46 -14.59 2.17 10.53
C LEU A 46 -14.85 1.74 9.08
N SER A 47 -16.10 1.90 8.63
CA SER A 47 -16.49 1.79 7.23
C SER A 47 -15.89 2.97 6.44
N LEU A 48 -15.22 2.69 5.33
CA LEU A 48 -14.54 3.68 4.50
C LEU A 48 -15.53 4.52 3.70
N ILE A 49 -16.60 3.92 3.21
CA ILE A 49 -17.63 4.59 2.40
C ILE A 49 -18.19 5.85 3.09
N PRO A 50 -18.76 5.79 4.31
CA PRO A 50 -19.31 6.96 4.98
C PRO A 50 -18.22 7.96 5.39
N LEU A 51 -17.00 7.50 5.69
CA LEU A 51 -15.88 8.39 5.99
C LEU A 51 -15.52 9.25 4.79
N ILE A 52 -15.31 8.62 3.64
CA ILE A 52 -14.92 9.28 2.39
C ILE A 52 -16.07 10.14 1.85
N GLU A 53 -17.31 9.66 1.94
CA GLU A 53 -18.50 10.43 1.53
C GLU A 53 -18.69 11.71 2.35
N ALA A 54 -18.34 11.68 3.64
CA ALA A 54 -18.44 12.82 4.55
C ALA A 54 -17.18 13.70 4.58
N ASP A 55 -16.14 13.38 3.79
CA ASP A 55 -14.81 14.00 3.89
C ASP A 55 -14.29 14.02 5.34
N HIS A 56 -14.49 12.91 6.05
CA HIS A 56 -14.20 12.82 7.47
C HIS A 56 -12.68 12.83 7.72
N PRO A 57 -12.18 13.49 8.78
CA PRO A 57 -10.74 13.55 9.08
C PRO A 57 -10.10 12.17 9.29
N ASP A 58 -10.88 11.16 9.70
CA ASP A 58 -10.40 9.78 9.86
C ASP A 58 -10.25 9.01 8.53
N SER A 59 -10.58 9.59 7.37
CA SER A 59 -10.50 8.86 6.08
C SER A 59 -9.08 8.38 5.76
N ILE A 60 -8.08 9.28 5.86
CA ILE A 60 -6.67 8.91 5.65
C ILE A 60 -6.15 8.01 6.77
N PRO A 61 -6.34 8.31 8.07
CA PRO A 61 -5.99 7.40 9.16
C PRO A 61 -6.56 5.99 9.00
N ALA A 62 -7.83 5.86 8.60
CA ALA A 62 -8.50 4.58 8.40
C ALA A 62 -7.90 3.78 7.22
N LEU A 63 -7.58 4.44 6.11
CA LEU A 63 -6.87 3.82 4.98
C LEU A 63 -5.46 3.38 5.42
N MET A 64 -4.72 4.24 6.09
CA MET A 64 -3.37 3.88 6.53
C MET A 64 -3.37 2.79 7.62
N ALA A 65 -4.43 2.65 8.42
CA ALA A 65 -4.54 1.60 9.44
C ALA A 65 -4.71 0.20 8.84
N ARG A 66 -5.14 0.10 7.56
CA ARG A 66 -5.29 -1.15 6.79
C ARG A 66 -3.97 -1.62 6.17
N LEU A 67 -2.99 -0.74 6.06
CA LEU A 67 -1.68 -1.09 5.51
C LEU A 67 -0.89 -1.97 6.48
N GLY A 68 -0.22 -2.97 5.92
CA GLY A 68 0.65 -3.90 6.63
C GLY A 68 2.11 -3.40 6.66
N PRO A 69 3.10 -4.20 6.18
CA PRO A 69 4.50 -3.81 6.23
C PRO A 69 4.82 -2.46 5.57
N VAL A 70 4.06 -2.08 4.54
CA VAL A 70 4.24 -0.80 3.85
C VAL A 70 3.97 0.38 4.78
N ARG A 71 3.08 0.25 5.77
CA ARG A 71 2.84 1.30 6.76
C ARG A 71 4.11 1.71 7.49
N ALA A 72 4.88 0.74 7.95
CA ALA A 72 6.13 1.00 8.67
C ALA A 72 7.17 1.71 7.78
N ALA A 73 7.17 1.43 6.47
CA ALA A 73 8.03 2.10 5.51
C ALA A 73 7.58 3.55 5.23
N LEU A 74 6.27 3.80 5.18
CA LEU A 74 5.70 5.15 5.05
C LEU A 74 6.03 5.99 6.28
N ASP A 75 5.73 5.48 7.48
CA ASP A 75 6.00 6.17 8.74
C ASP A 75 7.51 6.48 8.91
N GLY A 76 8.38 5.52 8.58
CA GLY A 76 9.83 5.66 8.72
C GLY A 76 10.45 6.73 7.82
N HIS A 77 9.80 7.08 6.72
CA HIS A 77 10.23 8.15 5.81
C HIS A 77 9.37 9.41 5.95
N GLY A 78 8.47 9.48 6.94
CA GLY A 78 7.55 10.60 7.12
C GLY A 78 6.63 10.82 5.93
N GLY A 79 6.26 9.73 5.23
CA GLY A 79 5.30 9.76 4.14
C GLY A 79 3.92 9.30 4.58
N GLY A 80 2.92 9.62 3.77
CA GLY A 80 1.53 9.27 4.01
C GLY A 80 0.78 8.98 2.72
N LEU A 81 -0.47 8.56 2.86
CA LEU A 81 -1.39 8.48 1.73
C LEU A 81 -2.14 9.81 1.58
N ILE A 82 -2.36 10.21 0.33
CA ILE A 82 -3.29 11.25 -0.05
C ILE A 82 -4.39 10.59 -0.88
N LEU A 83 -5.64 10.89 -0.58
CA LEU A 83 -6.76 10.48 -1.42
C LEU A 83 -7.01 11.56 -2.47
N SER A 84 -6.55 11.35 -3.71
CA SER A 84 -6.66 12.34 -4.79
C SER A 84 -8.07 12.44 -5.36
N SER A 85 -8.72 11.30 -5.54
CA SER A 85 -10.13 11.21 -5.94
C SER A 85 -10.68 9.83 -5.64
N TRP A 86 -12.00 9.72 -5.66
CA TRP A 86 -12.71 8.46 -5.47
C TRP A 86 -13.98 8.43 -6.30
N GLU A 87 -14.41 7.22 -6.63
CA GLU A 87 -15.70 6.95 -7.25
C GLU A 87 -16.43 5.90 -6.41
N PHE A 88 -17.73 6.07 -6.25
CA PHE A 88 -18.61 5.03 -5.72
C PHE A 88 -19.22 4.26 -6.89
N TYR A 89 -19.21 2.93 -6.81
CA TYR A 89 -19.99 2.10 -7.70
C TYR A 89 -21.22 1.56 -6.96
N ASP A 90 -22.40 1.85 -7.49
CA ASP A 90 -23.69 1.35 -6.98
C ASP A 90 -24.03 0.00 -7.64
N GLY A 91 -23.16 -1.00 -7.44
CA GLY A 91 -23.36 -2.37 -7.92
C GLY A 91 -24.27 -3.20 -7.01
N THR A 92 -23.90 -4.45 -6.75
CA THR A 92 -24.59 -5.32 -5.75
C THR A 92 -24.38 -4.88 -4.30
N GLY A 93 -23.56 -3.85 -4.09
CA GLY A 93 -23.29 -3.10 -2.87
C GLY A 93 -22.53 -1.83 -3.27
N LYS A 94 -22.47 -0.84 -2.38
CA LYS A 94 -21.67 0.37 -2.62
C LYS A 94 -20.20 -0.03 -2.47
N SER A 95 -19.39 0.17 -3.51
CA SER A 95 -17.95 -0.13 -3.50
C SER A 95 -17.13 1.08 -3.90
N LEU A 96 -15.87 1.13 -3.46
CA LEU A 96 -14.95 2.22 -3.66
C LEU A 96 -13.95 1.92 -4.76
N SER A 97 -13.80 2.86 -5.69
CA SER A 97 -12.61 3.00 -6.51
C SER A 97 -11.82 4.21 -6.04
N LEU A 98 -10.61 3.99 -5.55
CA LEU A 98 -9.77 5.04 -5.00
C LEU A 98 -8.64 5.40 -5.96
N VAL A 99 -8.28 6.67 -6.00
CA VAL A 99 -7.09 7.19 -6.65
C VAL A 99 -6.20 7.77 -5.56
N ILE A 100 -5.06 7.13 -5.35
CA ILE A 100 -4.13 7.41 -4.26
C ILE A 100 -2.93 8.19 -4.80
N ASP A 101 -2.51 9.19 -4.05
CA ASP A 101 -1.20 9.81 -4.17
C ASP A 101 -0.43 9.60 -2.86
N LEU A 102 0.85 9.90 -2.87
CA LEU A 102 1.72 9.78 -1.71
C LEU A 102 2.19 11.17 -1.29
N ASP A 103 2.31 11.38 0.02
CA ASP A 103 2.92 12.57 0.59
C ASP A 103 4.30 12.26 1.16
N GLY A 104 5.07 13.33 1.40
CA GLY A 104 6.33 13.31 2.15
C GLY A 104 7.48 12.68 1.38
N ALA A 105 8.47 12.16 2.11
CA ALA A 105 9.72 11.71 1.50
C ALA A 105 9.56 10.44 0.63
N CYS A 106 8.43 9.75 0.73
CA CYS A 106 8.13 8.53 -0.03
C CYS A 106 8.05 8.77 -1.54
N VAL A 107 7.70 9.99 -1.96
CA VAL A 107 7.72 10.40 -3.37
C VAL A 107 9.15 10.70 -3.82
N SER A 108 9.96 11.36 -2.98
CA SER A 108 11.33 11.74 -3.31
C SER A 108 12.36 10.61 -3.28
N CYS A 109 12.08 9.51 -2.57
CA CYS A 109 12.95 8.33 -2.53
C CYS A 109 12.74 7.37 -3.73
N GLY A 110 11.83 7.70 -4.66
CA GLY A 110 11.44 6.81 -5.74
C GLY A 110 10.62 5.66 -5.17
N ALA A 111 9.29 5.81 -5.11
CA ALA A 111 8.42 4.76 -4.58
C ALA A 111 8.76 3.43 -5.28
N ALA A 112 9.31 2.48 -4.51
CA ALA A 112 9.68 1.20 -5.08
C ALA A 112 8.41 0.53 -5.63
N PRO A 113 8.46 -0.14 -6.80
CA PRO A 113 7.34 -0.91 -7.34
C PRO A 113 6.60 -1.76 -6.31
N GLY A 114 7.36 -2.41 -5.42
CA GLY A 114 6.81 -3.22 -4.33
C GLY A 114 6.01 -2.43 -3.30
N THR A 115 6.35 -1.17 -3.03
CA THR A 115 5.61 -0.30 -2.10
C THR A 115 4.23 0.05 -2.65
N LEU A 116 4.16 0.48 -3.92
CA LEU A 116 2.88 0.80 -4.56
C LEU A 116 2.00 -0.45 -4.68
N LYS A 117 2.61 -1.57 -5.06
CA LYS A 117 1.92 -2.85 -5.14
C LYS A 117 1.40 -3.30 -3.77
N GLY A 118 2.20 -3.15 -2.71
CA GLY A 118 1.78 -3.47 -1.35
C GLY A 118 0.65 -2.58 -0.85
N ILE A 119 0.66 -1.27 -1.14
CA ILE A 119 -0.48 -0.38 -0.83
C ILE A 119 -1.74 -0.86 -1.54
N GLN A 120 -1.64 -1.16 -2.84
CA GLN A 120 -2.77 -1.67 -3.60
C GLN A 120 -3.29 -2.99 -3.00
N ASP A 121 -2.40 -3.94 -2.72
CA ASP A 121 -2.79 -5.27 -2.25
C ASP A 121 -3.39 -5.22 -0.84
N ASP A 122 -2.82 -4.42 0.07
CA ASP A 122 -3.35 -4.24 1.42
C ASP A 122 -4.74 -3.56 1.41
N LEU A 123 -4.93 -2.51 0.60
CA LEU A 123 -6.22 -1.81 0.54
C LEU A 123 -7.31 -2.65 -0.14
N LEU A 124 -6.95 -3.46 -1.14
CA LEU A 124 -7.88 -4.38 -1.80
C LEU A 124 -8.32 -5.57 -0.92
N MET A 125 -7.72 -5.75 0.26
CA MET A 125 -8.22 -6.72 1.25
C MET A 125 -9.48 -6.22 1.98
N ASP A 126 -9.77 -4.92 1.93
CA ASP A 126 -11.00 -4.37 2.49
C ASP A 126 -12.18 -4.62 1.54
N GLU A 127 -13.29 -5.14 2.09
CA GLU A 127 -14.47 -5.53 1.32
C GLU A 127 -15.19 -4.36 0.65
N GLU A 128 -14.98 -3.14 1.13
CA GLU A 128 -15.55 -1.93 0.53
C GLU A 128 -14.72 -1.40 -0.64
N VAL A 129 -13.49 -1.90 -0.84
CA VAL A 129 -12.56 -1.41 -1.87
C VAL A 129 -12.50 -2.36 -3.05
N GLU A 130 -13.02 -1.92 -4.19
CA GLU A 130 -13.01 -2.71 -5.43
C GLU A 130 -11.77 -2.43 -6.30
N ARG A 131 -11.26 -1.20 -6.26
CA ARG A 131 -10.18 -0.77 -7.15
C ARG A 131 -9.30 0.30 -6.53
N ILE A 132 -8.00 0.14 -6.73
CA ILE A 132 -6.98 1.15 -6.42
C ILE A 132 -6.26 1.55 -7.70
N ARG A 133 -6.10 2.85 -7.91
CA ARG A 133 -5.23 3.46 -8.93
C ARG A 133 -4.36 4.52 -8.26
N PHE A 134 -3.31 4.95 -8.94
CA PHE A 134 -2.40 5.97 -8.45
C PHE A 134 -2.47 7.21 -9.32
N SER A 135 -2.30 8.39 -8.70
CA SER A 135 -2.27 9.65 -9.45
C SER A 135 -1.01 9.74 -10.31
N SER A 136 -1.17 10.11 -11.58
CA SER A 136 -0.04 10.38 -12.49
C SER A 136 0.82 11.57 -12.05
N SER A 137 0.30 12.46 -11.20
CA SER A 137 1.09 13.53 -10.55
C SER A 137 2.31 12.98 -9.81
N MET A 138 2.22 11.78 -9.26
CA MET A 138 3.34 11.12 -8.58
C MET A 138 4.54 10.90 -9.51
N LEU A 139 4.27 10.65 -10.80
CA LEU A 139 5.31 10.43 -11.79
C LEU A 139 6.09 11.72 -12.09
N GLU A 140 5.59 12.90 -11.77
CA GLU A 140 6.29 14.16 -12.01
C GLU A 140 7.56 14.30 -11.16
N TRP A 141 7.60 13.60 -10.02
CA TRP A 141 8.71 13.63 -9.07
C TRP A 141 9.83 12.64 -9.39
N PHE A 142 9.58 11.71 -10.31
CA PHE A 142 10.56 10.72 -10.73
C PHE A 142 11.38 11.22 -11.91
N ASP A 143 12.62 10.77 -12.01
CA ASP A 143 13.38 10.88 -13.26
C ASP A 143 12.87 9.88 -14.32
N GLU A 144 13.36 10.00 -15.55
CA GLU A 144 12.91 9.17 -16.68
C GLU A 144 13.11 7.67 -16.44
N ILE A 145 14.21 7.28 -15.81
CA ILE A 145 14.55 5.87 -15.53
C ILE A 145 13.61 5.32 -14.46
N GLN A 146 13.39 6.09 -13.40
CA GLN A 146 12.48 5.74 -12.31
C GLN A 146 11.04 5.60 -12.82
N LYS A 147 10.57 6.51 -13.69
CA LYS A 147 9.24 6.39 -14.32
C LYS A 147 9.12 5.11 -15.13
N GLU A 148 10.09 4.82 -16.01
CA GLU A 148 10.07 3.59 -16.81
C GLU A 148 10.02 2.35 -15.91
N PHE A 149 10.84 2.35 -14.84
CA PHE A 149 10.90 1.23 -13.91
C PHE A 149 9.58 1.01 -13.17
N VAL A 150 8.97 2.07 -12.63
CA VAL A 150 7.69 1.99 -11.91
C VAL A 150 6.54 1.60 -12.83
N LEU A 151 6.49 2.14 -14.05
CA LEU A 151 5.45 1.78 -15.03
C LEU A 151 5.57 0.32 -15.48
N LYS A 152 6.80 -0.19 -15.61
CA LYS A 152 7.04 -1.55 -16.11
C LYS A 152 6.89 -2.62 -15.03
N PHE A 153 7.32 -2.33 -13.80
CA PHE A 153 7.42 -3.32 -12.72
C PHE A 153 6.48 -3.06 -11.55
N GLY A 154 5.82 -1.89 -11.49
CA GLY A 154 4.89 -1.51 -10.42
C GLY A 154 3.67 -2.42 -10.31
N GLY A 155 3.17 -2.94 -11.43
CA GLY A 155 1.96 -3.76 -11.43
C GLY A 155 0.70 -3.01 -10.93
N VAL A 156 0.74 -1.68 -11.01
CA VAL A 156 -0.31 -0.75 -10.59
C VAL A 156 -0.72 0.13 -11.78
N THR A 157 -1.92 0.73 -11.69
CA THR A 157 -2.44 1.61 -12.74
C THR A 157 -2.30 3.07 -12.33
N PHE A 158 -1.71 3.90 -13.20
CA PHE A 158 -1.68 5.35 -13.05
C PHE A 158 -2.76 6.00 -13.93
N ILE A 159 -3.41 7.06 -13.43
CA ILE A 159 -4.42 7.83 -14.19
C ILE A 159 -4.20 9.35 -14.12
#